data_AF-A0A7J4IV86-F1
#
_entry.id   AF-A0A7J4IV86-F1
#
_cell.length_a   1.000
_cell.length_b   1.000
_cell.length_c   1.000
_cell.angle_alpha   90.00
_cell.angle_beta   90.00
_cell.angle_gamma   90.00
#
_symmetry.space_group_name_H-M   'P 1'
#
loop_
_entity.id
_entity.type
_entity.pdbx_description
1 polymer ?
#
loop_
_entity_poly.entity_id
_entity_poly.type
_entity_poly.pdbx_seq_one_letter_code
_entity_poly.pdbx_strand_id
1 'polypeptide(L)'
;MKTTNGEDDRLDIDAGLGISQNKITLNQSSLPQLNLPATITLYNANFNSPKILKDGAECSQCSIVSYGRAAKEVVFSVPGF
;
A
#
# COMPACT_ATOMS: atom_id res chain seq x y z
N MET A 1 -0.59 -1.34 26.62
CA MET A 1 -0.31 -2.49 25.74
C MET A 1 -1.53 -3.39 25.83
N LYS A 2 -2.23 -3.62 24.71
CA LYS A 2 -3.45 -4.43 24.73
C LYS A 2 -3.01 -5.88 24.65
N THR A 3 -3.41 -6.67 25.63
CA THR A 3 -3.14 -8.11 25.68
C THR A 3 -4.46 -8.83 25.54
N THR A 4 -4.51 -9.80 24.62
CA THR A 4 -5.66 -10.69 24.46
C THR A 4 -5.20 -12.07 24.90
N ASN A 5 -5.84 -12.65 25.92
CA ASN A 5 -5.49 -13.95 26.49
C ASN A 5 -4.03 -14.11 26.96
N GLY A 6 -3.36 -13.01 27.34
CA GLY A 6 -1.97 -13.05 27.79
C GLY A 6 -0.94 -13.08 26.66
N GLU A 7 -1.39 -13.02 25.40
CA GLU A 7 -0.57 -12.78 24.23
C GLU A 7 -0.58 -11.29 23.89
N ASP A 8 0.55 -10.81 23.37
CA ASP A 8 0.69 -9.46 22.85
C ASP A 8 -0.21 -9.32 21.60
N ASP A 9 -1.26 -8.48 21.67
CA ASP A 9 -2.24 -8.23 20.60
C ASP A 9 -1.61 -7.39 19.47
N ARG A 10 -0.44 -7.84 19.00
CA ARG A 10 0.29 -7.22 17.89
C ARG A 10 -0.36 -7.63 16.60
N LEU A 11 -0.49 -6.65 15.72
CA LEU A 11 -0.89 -6.91 14.36
C LEU A 11 0.20 -7.71 13.64
N ASP A 12 -0.13 -8.92 13.22
CA ASP A 12 0.73 -9.70 12.34
C ASP A 12 0.59 -9.19 10.89
N ILE A 13 1.49 -8.28 10.50
CA ILE A 13 1.46 -7.66 9.17
C ILE A 13 1.77 -8.69 8.07
N ASP A 14 2.57 -9.71 8.37
CA ASP A 14 2.96 -10.75 7.41
C ASP A 14 1.78 -11.68 7.07
N ALA A 15 0.72 -11.70 7.89
CA ALA A 15 -0.49 -12.49 7.66
C ALA A 15 -1.36 -12.01 6.47
N GLY A 16 -1.08 -10.84 5.91
CA GLY A 16 -1.93 -10.28 4.85
C GLY A 16 -1.37 -9.14 4.01
N LEU A 17 -0.22 -8.55 4.36
CA LEU A 17 0.41 -7.50 3.55
C LEU A 17 1.56 -8.10 2.73
N GLY A 18 1.50 -7.90 1.41
CA GLY A 18 2.57 -8.23 0.49
C GLY A 18 3.08 -6.99 -0.20
N ILE A 19 4.40 -6.80 -0.22
CA ILE A 19 5.06 -5.73 -0.97
C ILE A 19 6.07 -6.37 -1.92
N SER A 20 5.93 -6.04 -3.20
CA SER A 20 6.81 -6.50 -4.27
C SER A 20 7.06 -5.35 -5.24
N GLN A 21 7.92 -5.57 -6.24
CA GLN A 21 8.25 -4.49 -7.19
C GLN A 21 7.00 -3.94 -7.86
N ASN A 22 6.73 -2.65 -7.61
CA ASN A 22 5.59 -1.91 -8.14
C ASN A 22 4.20 -2.48 -7.77
N LYS A 23 4.10 -3.32 -6.73
CA LYS A 23 2.83 -3.96 -6.35
C LYS A 23 2.72 -4.14 -4.84
N ILE A 24 1.58 -3.74 -4.30
CA ILE A 24 1.18 -4.01 -2.92
C ILE A 24 -0.10 -4.84 -2.96
N THR A 25 -0.20 -5.83 -2.08
CA THR A 25 -1.40 -6.65 -1.89
C THR A 25 -1.79 -6.63 -0.43
N LEU A 26 -3.08 -6.43 -0.15
CA LEU A 26 -3.62 -6.49 1.20
C LEU A 26 -4.78 -7.51 1.25
N ASN A 27 -4.67 -8.51 2.11
CA ASN A 27 -5.80 -9.35 2.47
C ASN A 27 -6.61 -8.67 3.59
N GLN A 28 -7.71 -8.04 3.20
CA GLN A 28 -8.60 -7.31 4.13
C GLN A 28 -9.32 -8.21 5.14
N SER A 29 -9.43 -9.52 4.87
CA SER A 29 -9.99 -10.47 5.84
C SER A 29 -9.02 -10.74 6.99
N SER A 30 -7.71 -10.76 6.72
CA SER A 30 -6.67 -10.91 7.74
C SER A 30 -6.34 -9.59 8.43
N LEU A 31 -6.32 -8.48 7.67
CA LEU A 31 -5.85 -7.16 8.13
C LEU A 31 -6.86 -6.04 7.83
N PRO A 32 -8.11 -6.11 8.36
CA PRO A 32 -9.15 -5.12 8.08
C PRO A 32 -8.77 -3.70 8.53
N GLN A 33 -7.93 -3.56 9.56
CA GLN A 33 -7.48 -2.26 10.08
C GLN A 33 -6.53 -1.51 9.14
N LEU A 34 -5.96 -2.16 8.12
CA LEU A 34 -5.10 -1.51 7.14
C LEU A 34 -5.87 -1.03 5.90
N ASN A 35 -7.18 -1.33 5.80
CA ASN A 35 -8.05 -0.77 4.77
C ASN A 35 -8.48 0.66 5.11
N LEU A 36 -7.50 1.57 5.15
CA LEU A 36 -7.68 2.98 5.48
C LEU A 36 -6.96 3.85 4.46
N PRO A 37 -7.28 5.15 4.39
CA PRO A 37 -6.53 6.09 3.57
C PRO A 37 -5.05 6.08 3.94
N ALA A 38 -4.18 5.98 2.93
CA ALA A 38 -2.74 5.87 3.12
C ALA A 38 -1.96 6.60 2.02
N THR A 39 -0.75 7.03 2.35
CA THR A 39 0.25 7.50 1.38
C THR A 39 1.27 6.39 1.17
N ILE A 40 1.44 5.98 -0.07
CA ILE A 40 2.33 4.91 -0.48
C ILE A 40 3.50 5.51 -1.25
N THR A 41 4.71 5.09 -0.89
CA THR A 41 5.93 5.36 -1.65
C THR A 41 6.46 4.07 -2.24
N LEU A 42 6.62 4.03 -3.56
CA LEU A 42 7.28 2.93 -4.26
C LEU A 42 8.65 3.39 -4.78
N TYR A 43 9.68 2.64 -4.39
CA TYR A 43 11.05 2.85 -4.86
C TYR A 43 11.36 1.98 -6.07
N ASN A 44 12.43 2.35 -6.78
CA ASN A 44 12.84 1.74 -8.04
C ASN A 44 11.75 1.79 -9.14
N ALA A 45 10.88 2.80 -9.09
CA ALA A 45 9.80 3.03 -10.04
C ALA A 45 10.33 3.76 -11.30
N ASN A 46 10.50 3.02 -12.40
CA ASN A 46 10.96 3.56 -13.67
C ASN A 46 9.83 3.52 -14.72
N PHE A 47 9.01 4.57 -14.74
CA PHE A 47 7.86 4.71 -15.62
C PHE A 47 8.00 5.98 -16.47
N ASN A 48 7.52 5.93 -17.71
CA ASN A 48 7.44 7.14 -18.56
C ASN A 48 6.26 8.02 -18.15
N SER A 49 5.14 7.39 -17.82
CA SER A 49 3.92 8.02 -17.31
C SER A 49 3.32 7.06 -16.27
N PRO A 50 3.56 7.30 -14.96
CA PRO A 50 3.04 6.41 -13.93
C PRO A 50 1.51 6.48 -13.88
N LYS A 51 0.89 5.31 -13.79
CA LYS A 51 -0.55 5.14 -13.50
C LYS A 51 -0.70 4.23 -12.31
N ILE A 52 -1.63 4.56 -11.42
CA ILE A 52 -1.96 3.73 -10.27
C ILE A 52 -3.09 2.79 -10.67
N LEU A 53 -2.87 1.49 -10.49
CA LEU A 53 -3.88 0.47 -10.73
C LEU A 53 -4.33 -0.14 -9.39
N LYS A 54 -5.63 -0.37 -9.26
CA LYS A 54 -6.24 -1.13 -8.17
C LYS A 54 -6.93 -2.35 -8.77
N ASP A 55 -6.55 -3.55 -8.32
CA ASP A 55 -7.08 -4.83 -8.80
C ASP A 55 -7.10 -4.99 -10.34
N GLY A 56 -6.08 -4.42 -11.00
CA GLY A 56 -5.90 -4.49 -12.45
C GLY A 56 -6.60 -3.38 -13.25
N ALA A 57 -7.39 -2.50 -12.61
CA ALA A 57 -8.05 -1.37 -13.25
C ALA A 57 -7.44 -0.03 -12.82
N GLU A 58 -7.59 1.02 -13.64
CA GLU A 58 -7.12 2.36 -13.30
C GLU A 58 -7.83 2.88 -12.04
N CYS A 59 -7.05 3.27 -11.03
CA CYS A 59 -7.60 3.76 -9.76
C CYS A 59 -7.98 5.24 -9.88
N SER A 60 -9.26 5.53 -10.17
CA SER A 60 -9.77 6.89 -10.29
C SER A 60 -9.80 7.69 -8.99
N GLN A 61 -9.75 6.99 -7.84
CA GLN A 61 -9.74 7.62 -6.51
C GLN A 61 -8.34 7.76 -5.92
N CYS A 62 -7.30 7.27 -6.62
CA CYS A 62 -5.91 7.41 -6.21
C CYS A 62 -5.33 8.69 -6.78
N SER A 63 -4.40 9.33 -6.06
CA SER A 63 -3.75 10.56 -6.51
C SER A 63 -2.24 10.45 -6.44
N ILE A 64 -1.54 10.68 -7.55
CA ILE A 64 -0.08 10.77 -7.55
C ILE A 64 0.30 12.11 -6.93
N VAL A 65 0.94 12.05 -5.77
CA VAL A 65 1.42 13.23 -5.04
C VAL A 65 2.73 13.71 -5.63
N SER A 66 3.64 12.80 -5.97
CA SER A 66 4.90 13.13 -6.64
C SER A 66 5.46 11.95 -7.45
N TYR A 67 6.22 12.25 -8.50
CA TYR A 67 7.00 11.27 -9.23
C TYR A 67 8.39 11.83 -9.58
N GLY A 68 9.43 11.27 -8.96
CA GLY A 68 10.81 11.63 -9.20
C GLY A 68 11.49 10.61 -10.12
N ARG A 69 11.50 10.84 -11.43
CA ARG A 69 12.13 9.91 -12.40
C ARG A 69 13.61 9.66 -12.13
N ALA A 70 14.36 10.70 -11.74
CA ALA A 70 15.77 10.59 -11.38
C ALA A 70 15.97 9.82 -10.06
N ALA A 71 15.10 10.05 -9.07
CA ALA A 71 15.10 9.33 -7.79
C ALA A 71 14.50 7.92 -7.88
N LYS A 72 13.82 7.61 -8.99
CA LYS A 72 13.05 6.37 -9.21
C LYS A 72 12.03 6.13 -8.09
N GLU A 73 11.31 7.18 -7.70
CA GLU A 73 10.35 7.16 -6.61
C GLU A 73 9.00 7.70 -7.08
N VAL A 74 7.92 6.99 -6.76
CA VAL A 74 6.54 7.47 -6.93
C VAL A 74 5.83 7.49 -5.58
N VAL A 75 5.23 8.63 -5.25
CA VAL A 75 4.42 8.81 -4.05
C VAL A 75 2.98 9.06 -4.47
N PHE A 76 2.04 8.28 -3.93
CA PHE A 76 0.63 8.41 -4.24
C PHE A 76 -0.24 8.12 -3.02
N SER A 77 -1.44 8.69 -2.99
CA SER A 77 -2.44 8.41 -1.97
C SER A 77 -3.50 7.44 -2.48
N VAL A 78 -4.00 6.63 -1.55
CA VAL A 78 -5.14 5.73 -1.76
C VAL A 78 -6.20 6.01 -0.70
N PRO A 79 -7.51 5.88 -1.02
CA PRO A 79 -8.57 5.97 0.00
C PRO A 79 -8.69 4.69 0.84
N GLY A 80 -8.14 3.58 0.34
CA GLY A 80 -8.19 2.24 0.91
C GLY A 80 -7.71 1.19 -0.11
N PHE A 81 -7.46 -0.02 0.36
CA PHE A 81 -6.89 -1.12 -0.45
C PHE A 81 -7.94 -1.93 -1.20
#